data_AF-A0A2E5XR54-F1
#
_entry.id   AF-A0A2E5XR54-F1
#
_cell.length_a   1.000
_cell.length_b   1.000
_cell.length_c   1.000
_cell.angle_alpha   90.00
_cell.angle_beta   90.00
_cell.angle_gamma   90.00
#
_symmetry.space_group_name_H-M   'P 1'
#
loop_
_entity.id
_entity.type
_entity.pdbx_description
1 polymer ?
#
loop_
_entity_poly.entity_id
_entity_poly.type
_entity_poly.pdbx_seq_one_letter_code
_entity_poly.pdbx_strand_id
1 'polypeptide(L)'
;MKEPIGLIVDRLSEAVGVHPEMMRVFMTMAGALCLAIEFHSKKSEGRSVYAAVGWVLSGISVYLLAEHYVEIEDPVLVIMTSICLPASIVLAYVEMRGSRSDPTLVWLRGAVAWSVIPYYVVYAIPALNMGFVEMTGSITVWWLEASGAGSYSLGPMMVDLAQGGHILTSDWSGSRVILTEPLGEGGFYLPMLNSNGQPVSIGFILSCSALQSMIVFVGAIVALSDVSWKRKARGLFIAVPTIFVLNAFRNAGIVWLHVSYTDWRWLGLDIFEFAHSYAAKVASLGAMFLMALALFGLLPELHAHVMRILELPFRRKDSPGS
;
A
#
# COMPACT_ATOMS: atom_id res chain seq x y z
N MET A 1 6.56 24.86 -3.53
CA MET A 1 5.37 25.70 -3.23
C MET A 1 4.24 24.74 -2.90
N LYS A 2 3.64 24.84 -1.71
CA LYS A 2 2.54 23.96 -1.33
C LYS A 2 1.33 24.20 -2.22
N GLU A 3 0.73 23.12 -2.71
CA GLU A 3 -0.44 23.19 -3.57
C GLU A 3 -1.71 23.53 -2.75
N PRO A 4 -2.77 24.07 -3.38
CA PRO A 4 -3.91 24.66 -2.66
C PRO A 4 -4.65 23.72 -1.72
N ILE A 5 -4.75 22.43 -2.04
CA ILE A 5 -5.50 21.45 -1.23
C ILE A 5 -4.72 21.10 0.02
N GLY A 6 -3.41 20.90 -0.09
CA GLY A 6 -2.47 20.67 1.01
C GLY A 6 -2.48 21.84 1.99
N LEU A 7 -2.51 23.07 1.48
CA LEU A 7 -2.68 24.27 2.33
C LEU A 7 -3.99 24.27 3.12
N ILE A 8 -5.09 23.80 2.55
CA ILE A 8 -6.38 23.70 3.25
C ILE A 8 -6.32 22.61 4.32
N VAL A 9 -5.76 21.45 3.99
CA VAL A 9 -5.64 20.32 4.91
C VAL A 9 -4.70 20.65 6.05
N ASP A 10 -3.59 21.34 5.79
CA ASP A 10 -2.66 21.82 6.82
C ASP A 10 -3.35 22.77 7.80
N ARG A 11 -4.12 23.74 7.29
CA ARG A 11 -4.89 24.66 8.15
C ARG A 11 -5.93 23.93 9.00
N LEU A 12 -6.59 22.91 8.46
CA LEU A 12 -7.52 22.07 9.22
C LEU A 12 -6.76 21.24 10.27
N SER A 13 -5.59 20.72 9.92
CA SER A 13 -4.71 19.97 10.81
C SER A 13 -4.27 20.83 12.00
N GLU A 14 -3.84 22.07 11.72
CA GLU A 14 -3.47 23.08 12.73
C GLU A 14 -4.66 23.43 13.62
N ALA A 15 -5.85 23.64 13.04
CA ALA A 15 -7.07 23.97 13.80
C ALA A 15 -7.50 22.86 14.76
N VAL A 16 -7.25 21.59 14.41
CA VAL A 16 -7.55 20.42 15.24
C VAL A 16 -6.37 20.05 16.17
N GLY A 17 -5.19 20.66 15.96
CA GLY A 17 -3.99 20.40 16.75
C GLY A 17 -3.35 19.04 16.46
N VAL A 18 -3.48 18.52 15.24
CA VAL A 18 -2.88 17.25 14.81
C VAL A 18 -1.82 17.47 13.74
N HIS A 19 -0.87 16.55 13.61
CA HIS A 19 0.14 16.59 12.56
C HIS A 19 -0.50 16.31 11.17
N PRO A 20 -0.09 16.97 10.07
CA PRO A 20 -0.69 16.78 8.74
C PRO A 20 -0.73 15.32 8.28
N GLU A 21 0.33 14.57 8.58
CA GLU A 21 0.40 13.13 8.32
C GLU A 21 -0.74 12.37 9.02
N MET A 22 -1.00 12.67 10.29
CA MET A 22 -2.08 12.04 11.05
C MET A 22 -3.46 12.41 10.49
N MET A 23 -3.63 13.66 10.03
CA MET A 23 -4.85 14.08 9.34
C MET A 23 -5.07 13.28 8.05
N ARG A 24 -4.02 13.07 7.24
CA ARG A 24 -4.10 12.25 6.02
C ARG A 24 -4.46 10.80 6.33
N VAL A 25 -3.85 10.19 7.34
CA VAL A 25 -4.17 8.83 7.80
C VAL A 25 -5.63 8.75 8.27
N PHE A 26 -6.09 9.74 9.04
CA PHE A 26 -7.48 9.83 9.48
C PHE A 26 -8.45 9.91 8.29
N MET A 27 -8.19 10.78 7.31
CA MET A 27 -9.00 10.90 6.10
C MET A 27 -9.06 9.59 5.32
N THR A 28 -7.93 8.89 5.20
CA THR A 28 -7.83 7.59 4.53
C THR A 28 -8.69 6.54 5.22
N MET A 29 -8.59 6.44 6.55
CA MET A 29 -9.38 5.51 7.35
C MET A 29 -10.87 5.86 7.36
N ALA A 30 -11.22 7.13 7.50
CA ALA A 30 -12.61 7.60 7.41
C ALA A 30 -13.22 7.28 6.04
N GLY A 31 -12.46 7.52 4.96
CA GLY A 31 -12.86 7.19 3.60
C GLY A 31 -13.13 5.69 3.42
N ALA A 32 -12.21 4.84 3.88
CA ALA A 32 -12.35 3.39 3.81
C ALA A 32 -13.51 2.86 4.68
N LEU A 33 -13.75 3.43 5.86
CA LEU A 33 -14.89 3.09 6.70
C LEU A 33 -16.22 3.47 6.04
N CYS A 34 -16.31 4.64 5.40
CA CYS A 34 -17.50 5.00 4.64
C CYS A 34 -17.76 4.02 3.48
N LEU A 35 -16.71 3.59 2.76
CA LEU A 35 -16.83 2.55 1.72
C LEU A 35 -17.25 1.20 2.32
N ALA A 36 -16.71 0.82 3.48
CA ALA A 36 -17.06 -0.42 4.17
C ALA A 36 -18.53 -0.44 4.63
N ILE A 37 -19.02 0.67 5.19
CA ILE A 37 -20.42 0.85 5.59
C ILE A 37 -21.34 0.69 4.37
N GLU A 38 -20.96 1.30 3.25
CA GLU A 38 -21.75 1.23 2.04
C GLU A 38 -21.72 -0.17 1.41
N PHE A 39 -20.58 -0.85 1.42
CA PHE A 39 -20.41 -2.22 0.95
C PHE A 39 -21.31 -3.22 1.71
N HIS A 40 -21.43 -3.09 3.03
CA HIS A 40 -22.27 -3.96 3.85
C HIS A 40 -23.75 -3.53 3.90
N SER A 41 -24.10 -2.44 3.22
CA SER A 41 -25.46 -1.93 3.26
C SER A 41 -26.42 -2.84 2.50
N LYS A 42 -27.51 -3.27 3.16
CA LYS A 42 -28.60 -4.04 2.53
C LYS A 42 -29.58 -3.18 1.71
N LYS A 43 -29.36 -1.86 1.65
CA LYS A 43 -30.21 -0.94 0.89
C LYS A 43 -29.95 -1.12 -0.60
N SER A 44 -31.00 -1.47 -1.36
CA SER A 44 -30.96 -1.61 -2.82
C SER A 44 -31.28 -0.32 -3.56
N GLU A 45 -31.97 0.62 -2.90
CA GLU A 45 -32.45 1.88 -3.48
C GLU A 45 -31.88 3.11 -2.77
N GLY A 46 -31.95 4.26 -3.43
CA GLY A 46 -31.41 5.53 -2.96
C GLY A 46 -29.96 5.79 -3.37
N ARG A 47 -29.43 6.95 -2.98
CA ARG A 47 -28.07 7.38 -3.36
C ARG A 47 -27.01 6.81 -2.42
N SER A 48 -25.86 6.42 -2.96
CA SER A 48 -24.71 5.90 -2.22
C SER A 48 -23.86 7.01 -1.59
N VAL A 49 -24.47 7.82 -0.70
CA VAL A 49 -23.80 9.01 -0.12
C VAL A 49 -22.51 8.63 0.63
N TYR A 50 -22.53 7.54 1.40
CA TYR A 50 -21.32 7.06 2.10
C TYR A 50 -20.22 6.66 1.12
N ALA A 51 -20.52 5.98 0.00
CA ALA A 51 -19.48 5.71 -0.99
C ALA A 51 -18.95 6.97 -1.65
N ALA A 52 -19.82 7.94 -1.98
CA ALA A 52 -19.38 9.21 -2.57
C ALA A 52 -18.42 9.97 -1.64
N VAL A 53 -18.75 10.08 -0.35
CA VAL A 53 -17.86 10.67 0.66
C VAL A 53 -16.58 9.84 0.79
N GLY A 54 -16.71 8.50 0.82
CA GLY A 54 -15.59 7.58 0.93
C GLY A 54 -14.57 7.74 -0.20
N TRP A 55 -15.04 7.86 -1.44
CA TRP A 55 -14.19 8.09 -2.61
C TRP A 55 -13.48 9.45 -2.52
N VAL A 56 -14.20 10.53 -2.22
CA VAL A 56 -13.59 11.86 -2.12
C VAL A 56 -12.52 11.91 -1.04
N LEU A 57 -12.80 11.40 0.17
CA LEU A 57 -11.83 11.38 1.27
C LEU A 57 -10.58 10.57 0.91
N SER A 58 -10.76 9.37 0.33
CA SER A 58 -9.65 8.50 -0.08
C SER A 58 -8.84 9.12 -1.22
N GLY A 59 -9.50 9.80 -2.17
CA GLY A 59 -8.81 10.46 -3.28
C GLY A 59 -8.01 11.68 -2.85
N ILE A 60 -8.55 12.50 -1.94
CA ILE A 60 -7.79 13.61 -1.35
C ILE A 60 -6.59 13.07 -0.58
N SER A 61 -6.77 12.03 0.26
CA SER A 61 -5.67 11.52 1.07
C SER A 61 -4.52 10.93 0.23
N VAL A 62 -4.83 10.24 -0.87
CA VAL A 62 -3.81 9.75 -1.80
C VAL A 62 -3.18 10.88 -2.60
N TYR A 63 -3.96 11.88 -3.02
CA TYR A 63 -3.43 13.05 -3.74
C TYR A 63 -2.41 13.83 -2.91
N LEU A 64 -2.60 13.94 -1.60
CA LEU A 64 -1.65 14.62 -0.70
C LEU A 64 -0.26 13.94 -0.66
N LEU A 65 -0.13 12.67 -1.11
CA LEU A 65 1.18 12.03 -1.27
C LEU A 65 1.97 12.56 -2.47
N ALA A 66 1.33 13.27 -3.41
CA ALA A 66 2.01 13.80 -4.59
C ALA A 66 3.15 14.76 -4.23
N GLU A 67 3.01 15.57 -3.17
CA GLU A 67 4.06 16.49 -2.71
C GLU A 67 5.33 15.72 -2.32
N HIS A 68 5.20 14.68 -1.49
CA HIS A 68 6.30 13.81 -1.11
C HIS A 68 6.97 13.15 -2.34
N TYR A 69 6.18 12.69 -3.32
CA TYR A 69 6.74 12.10 -4.54
C TYR A 69 7.42 13.10 -5.49
N VAL A 70 7.06 14.39 -5.40
CA VAL A 70 7.81 15.46 -6.07
C VAL A 70 9.16 15.67 -5.39
N GLU A 71 9.20 15.64 -4.05
CA GLU A 71 10.43 15.83 -3.26
C GLU A 71 11.48 14.75 -3.53
N ILE A 72 11.05 13.49 -3.72
CA ILE A 72 11.95 12.37 -4.05
C ILE A 72 12.13 12.13 -5.55
N GLU A 73 11.71 13.07 -6.40
CA GLU A 73 11.86 13.03 -7.87
C GLU A 73 11.31 11.76 -8.55
N ASP A 74 10.17 11.21 -8.08
CA ASP A 74 9.50 10.06 -8.74
C ASP A 74 8.31 10.52 -9.61
N PRO A 75 8.53 10.83 -10.90
CA PRO A 75 7.49 11.39 -11.76
C PRO A 75 6.32 10.42 -12.01
N VAL A 76 6.56 9.11 -11.91
CA VAL A 76 5.51 8.11 -12.14
C VAL A 76 4.52 8.15 -10.99
N LEU A 77 5.02 8.13 -9.75
CA LEU A 77 4.16 8.19 -8.57
C LEU A 77 3.47 9.54 -8.44
N VAL A 78 4.12 10.65 -8.80
CA VAL A 78 3.47 11.97 -8.87
C VAL A 78 2.25 11.95 -9.78
N ILE A 79 2.36 11.40 -10.99
CA ILE A 79 1.22 11.34 -11.93
C ILE A 79 0.14 10.41 -11.39
N MET A 80 0.51 9.23 -10.88
CA MET A 80 -0.44 8.25 -10.37
C MET A 80 -1.25 8.79 -9.19
N THR A 81 -0.61 9.41 -8.20
CA THR A 81 -1.31 9.97 -7.03
C THR A 81 -2.10 11.22 -7.39
N SER A 82 -1.60 12.05 -8.32
CA SER A 82 -2.31 13.24 -8.77
C SER A 82 -3.64 12.90 -9.48
N ILE A 83 -3.67 11.83 -10.27
CA ILE A 83 -4.89 11.35 -10.96
C ILE A 83 -5.93 10.78 -9.99
N CYS A 84 -5.53 10.32 -8.80
CA CYS A 84 -6.47 9.74 -7.84
C CYS A 84 -7.58 10.71 -7.41
N LEU A 85 -7.30 12.01 -7.30
CA LEU A 85 -8.32 13.00 -6.94
C LEU A 85 -9.41 13.17 -8.02
N PRO A 86 -9.09 13.50 -9.29
CA PRO A 86 -10.13 13.58 -10.32
C PRO A 86 -10.83 12.24 -10.53
N ALA A 87 -10.10 11.12 -10.47
CA ALA A 87 -10.72 9.79 -10.58
C ALA A 87 -11.71 9.53 -9.44
N SER A 88 -11.39 9.90 -8.20
CA SER A 88 -12.28 9.69 -7.06
C SER A 88 -13.51 10.59 -7.12
N ILE A 89 -13.40 11.82 -7.65
CA ILE A 89 -14.54 12.71 -7.88
C ILE A 89 -15.47 12.12 -8.94
N VAL A 90 -14.92 11.56 -10.02
CA VAL A 90 -15.71 10.85 -11.04
C VAL A 90 -16.43 9.65 -10.43
N LEU A 91 -15.74 8.83 -9.63
CA LEU A 91 -16.36 7.70 -8.93
C LEU A 91 -17.47 8.15 -7.98
N ALA A 92 -17.24 9.21 -7.20
CA ALA A 92 -18.26 9.79 -6.32
C ALA A 92 -19.50 10.27 -7.11
N TYR A 93 -19.30 10.88 -8.27
CA TYR A 93 -20.39 11.28 -9.16
C TYR A 93 -21.15 10.07 -9.72
N VAL A 94 -20.43 9.04 -10.17
CA VAL A 94 -21.00 7.78 -10.66
C VAL A 94 -21.82 7.10 -9.55
N GLU A 95 -21.32 7.06 -8.32
CA GLU A 95 -22.03 6.50 -7.15
C GLU A 95 -23.33 7.24 -6.82
N MET A 96 -23.35 8.56 -7.01
CA MET A 96 -24.53 9.39 -6.73
C MET A 96 -25.63 9.27 -7.79
N ARG A 97 -25.29 8.80 -9.01
CA ARG A 97 -26.21 8.69 -10.15
C ARG A 97 -26.49 7.25 -10.60
N GLY A 98 -25.61 6.33 -10.26
CA GLY A 98 -25.68 4.93 -10.64
C GLY A 98 -26.60 4.11 -9.73
N SER A 99 -26.74 2.83 -10.05
CA SER A 99 -27.44 1.89 -9.18
C SER A 99 -26.60 1.62 -7.94
N ARG A 100 -27.21 1.79 -6.76
CA ARG A 100 -26.60 1.46 -5.47
C ARG A 100 -26.16 -0.01 -5.40
N SER A 101 -26.90 -0.88 -6.09
CA SER A 101 -26.68 -2.33 -6.17
C SER A 101 -25.87 -2.77 -7.41
N ASP A 102 -25.24 -1.86 -8.16
CA ASP A 102 -24.35 -2.26 -9.27
C ASP A 102 -23.24 -3.19 -8.72
N PRO A 103 -23.15 -4.44 -9.18
CA PRO A 103 -22.20 -5.41 -8.64
C PRO A 103 -20.75 -4.95 -8.71
N THR A 104 -20.40 -4.14 -9.72
CA THR A 104 -19.05 -3.63 -9.93
C THR A 104 -18.72 -2.52 -8.93
N LEU A 105 -19.66 -1.60 -8.69
CA LEU A 105 -19.48 -0.56 -7.68
C LEU A 105 -19.43 -1.15 -6.27
N VAL A 106 -20.32 -2.11 -5.97
CA VAL A 106 -20.30 -2.84 -4.69
C VAL A 106 -18.96 -3.55 -4.50
N TRP A 107 -18.50 -4.32 -5.49
CA TRP A 107 -17.19 -4.96 -5.45
C TRP A 107 -16.07 -3.95 -5.22
N LEU A 108 -16.05 -2.83 -5.94
CA LEU A 108 -15.00 -1.82 -5.83
C LEU A 108 -14.95 -1.16 -4.44
N ARG A 109 -16.12 -0.83 -3.85
CA ARG A 109 -16.22 -0.32 -2.46
C ARG A 109 -15.59 -1.31 -1.48
N GLY A 110 -15.96 -2.59 -1.60
CA GLY A 110 -15.44 -3.66 -0.75
C GLY A 110 -13.94 -3.88 -0.95
N ALA A 111 -13.48 -3.89 -2.21
CA ALA A 111 -12.08 -4.11 -2.56
C ALA A 111 -11.19 -3.07 -1.90
N VAL A 112 -11.54 -1.79 -2.03
CA VAL A 112 -10.76 -0.69 -1.42
C VAL A 112 -10.87 -0.71 0.10
N ALA A 113 -12.07 -0.90 0.66
CA ALA A 113 -12.25 -0.94 2.11
C ALA A 113 -11.43 -2.07 2.77
N TRP A 114 -11.51 -3.27 2.23
CA TRP A 114 -10.76 -4.44 2.72
C TRP A 114 -9.28 -4.41 2.38
N SER A 115 -8.84 -3.49 1.52
CA SER A 115 -7.41 -3.23 1.31
C SER A 115 -6.86 -2.15 2.23
N VAL A 116 -7.61 -1.07 2.45
CA VAL A 116 -7.10 0.07 3.24
C VAL A 116 -7.16 -0.24 4.73
N ILE A 117 -8.30 -0.75 5.24
CA ILE A 117 -8.49 -0.92 6.68
C ILE A 117 -7.45 -1.87 7.28
N PRO A 118 -7.20 -3.08 6.76
CA PRO A 118 -6.24 -4.00 7.38
C PRO A 118 -4.81 -3.47 7.34
N TYR A 119 -4.43 -2.77 6.27
CA TYR A 119 -3.09 -2.17 6.17
C TYR A 119 -2.88 -1.13 7.28
N TYR A 120 -3.84 -0.22 7.44
CA TYR A 120 -3.72 0.83 8.45
C TYR A 120 -3.89 0.33 9.89
N VAL A 121 -4.57 -0.80 10.10
CA VAL A 121 -4.55 -1.49 11.40
C VAL A 121 -3.14 -1.98 11.74
N VAL A 122 -2.43 -2.59 10.79
CA VAL A 122 -1.03 -3.00 11.00
C VAL A 122 -0.13 -1.78 11.20
N TYR A 123 -0.32 -0.73 10.40
CA TYR A 123 0.42 0.53 10.56
C TYR A 123 0.22 1.17 11.94
N ALA A 124 -1.04 1.25 12.41
CA ALA A 124 -1.43 1.94 13.63
C ALA A 124 -1.13 1.16 14.92
N ILE A 125 -0.87 -0.15 14.84
CA ILE A 125 -0.51 -1.00 15.99
C ILE A 125 1.00 -1.30 15.90
N PRO A 126 1.85 -0.60 16.67
CA PRO A 126 3.30 -0.75 16.60
C PRO A 126 3.79 -2.19 16.78
N ALA A 127 3.17 -2.97 17.66
CA ALA A 127 3.52 -4.39 17.83
C ALA A 127 3.34 -5.21 16.55
N LEU A 128 2.28 -4.95 15.76
CA LEU A 128 2.07 -5.63 14.47
C LEU A 128 3.06 -5.10 13.44
N ASN A 129 3.22 -3.78 13.36
CA ASN A 129 4.16 -3.13 12.44
C ASN A 129 5.58 -3.70 12.61
N MET A 130 6.13 -3.64 13.83
CA MET A 130 7.43 -4.21 14.19
C MET A 130 7.52 -5.70 13.86
N GLY A 131 6.47 -6.48 14.13
CA GLY A 131 6.46 -7.91 13.82
C GLY A 131 6.56 -8.21 12.31
N PHE A 132 5.89 -7.43 11.45
CA PHE A 132 6.03 -7.55 10.00
C PHE A 132 7.43 -7.14 9.52
N VAL A 133 8.02 -6.10 10.11
CA VAL A 133 9.39 -5.67 9.79
C VAL A 133 10.40 -6.74 10.19
N GLU A 134 10.29 -7.30 11.39
CA GLU A 134 11.16 -8.37 11.89
C GLU A 134 11.06 -9.65 11.06
N MET A 135 9.84 -10.07 10.72
CA MET A 135 9.61 -11.21 9.83
C MET A 135 10.28 -11.00 8.47
N THR A 136 10.11 -9.81 7.90
CA THR A 136 10.67 -9.45 6.59
C THR A 136 12.19 -9.45 6.61
N GLY A 137 12.79 -8.82 7.63
CA GLY A 137 14.24 -8.80 7.81
C GLY A 137 14.80 -10.21 7.98
N SER A 138 14.17 -11.03 8.83
CA SER A 138 14.65 -12.38 9.16
C SER A 138 14.65 -13.29 7.94
N ILE A 139 13.58 -13.26 7.15
CA ILE A 139 13.47 -14.06 5.93
C ILE A 139 14.44 -13.56 4.87
N THR A 140 14.65 -12.25 4.77
CA THR A 140 15.61 -11.69 3.80
C THR A 140 17.04 -12.11 4.16
N VAL A 141 17.43 -12.01 5.43
CA VAL A 141 18.75 -12.48 5.91
C VAL A 141 18.91 -13.98 5.65
N TRP A 142 17.88 -14.79 5.94
CA TRP A 142 17.91 -16.22 5.65
C TRP A 142 18.17 -16.52 4.16
N TRP A 143 17.51 -15.79 3.24
CA TRP A 143 17.75 -15.93 1.81
C TRP A 143 19.15 -15.49 1.39
N LEU A 144 19.68 -14.43 2.01
CA LEU A 144 21.04 -13.95 1.75
C LEU A 144 22.09 -14.98 2.17
N GLU A 145 21.94 -15.56 3.37
CA GLU A 145 22.81 -16.63 3.85
C GLU A 145 22.71 -17.86 2.93
N ALA A 146 21.50 -18.26 2.54
CA ALA A 146 21.28 -19.38 1.61
C ALA A 146 21.90 -19.14 0.23
N SER A 147 22.02 -17.89 -0.21
CA SER A 147 22.67 -17.52 -1.48
C SER A 147 24.21 -17.51 -1.41
N GLY A 148 24.80 -17.64 -0.22
CA GLY A 148 26.24 -17.58 -0.01
C GLY A 148 26.82 -16.16 -0.02
N ALA A 149 25.99 -15.12 0.13
CA ALA A 149 26.44 -13.72 0.13
C ALA A 149 27.26 -13.31 1.38
N GLY A 150 27.33 -14.18 2.38
CA GLY A 150 27.99 -13.93 3.67
C GLY A 150 27.01 -14.02 4.85
N SER A 151 27.55 -13.97 6.06
CA SER A 151 26.77 -13.96 7.31
C SER A 151 26.37 -12.53 7.66
N TYR A 152 25.07 -12.28 7.71
CA TYR A 152 24.50 -10.99 8.11
C TYR A 152 23.55 -11.19 9.28
N SER A 153 23.36 -10.15 10.08
CA SER A 153 22.40 -10.19 11.18
C SER A 153 21.55 -8.93 11.18
N LEU A 154 20.43 -9.00 11.90
CA LEU A 154 19.58 -7.85 12.15
C LEU A 154 20.08 -7.15 13.41
N GLY A 155 20.24 -5.84 13.34
CA GLY A 155 20.46 -5.00 14.50
C GLY A 155 19.19 -4.87 15.33
N PRO A 156 19.24 -4.08 16.41
CA PRO A 156 18.08 -3.89 17.27
C PRO A 156 16.98 -3.07 16.56
N MET A 157 15.72 -3.30 16.94
CA MET A 157 14.58 -2.57 16.40
C MET A 157 14.65 -1.08 16.77
N MET A 158 14.60 -0.23 15.76
CA MET A 158 14.64 1.23 15.87
C MET A 158 13.27 1.82 15.52
N VAL A 159 13.01 3.03 16.00
CA VAL A 159 11.89 3.86 15.56
C VAL A 159 12.41 5.22 15.09
N ASP A 160 11.97 5.61 13.91
CA ASP A 160 12.20 6.92 13.32
C ASP A 160 10.98 7.81 13.60
N LEU A 161 11.15 8.80 14.47
CA LEU A 161 10.12 9.76 14.85
C LEU A 161 10.27 11.03 14.02
N ALA A 162 9.16 11.57 13.49
CA ALA A 162 9.19 12.75 12.63
C ALA A 162 9.86 13.99 13.28
N GLN A 163 9.84 14.07 14.61
CA GLN A 163 10.43 15.17 15.39
C GLN A 163 11.54 14.72 16.36
N GLY A 164 11.85 13.42 16.41
CA GLY A 164 12.75 12.82 17.40
C GLY A 164 13.95 12.08 16.81
N GLY A 165 13.99 11.92 15.48
CA GLY A 165 15.03 11.16 14.79
C GLY A 165 14.98 9.67 15.14
N HIS A 166 16.13 9.01 15.00
CA HIS A 166 16.26 7.57 15.19
C HIS A 166 16.57 7.21 16.63
N ILE A 167 15.68 6.48 17.29
CA ILE A 167 15.88 6.00 18.66
C ILE A 167 15.62 4.49 18.75
N LEU A 168 16.18 3.86 19.78
CA LEU A 168 15.96 2.45 20.06
C LEU A 168 14.52 2.24 20.57
N THR A 169 13.83 1.20 20.11
CA THR A 169 12.44 0.93 20.56
C THR A 169 12.33 0.52 22.04
N SER A 170 13.44 0.20 22.70
CA SER A 170 13.51 0.04 24.16
C SER A 170 13.44 1.37 24.91
N ASP A 171 13.98 2.42 24.30
CA ASP A 171 14.12 3.74 24.90
C ASP A 171 12.95 4.66 24.50
N TRP A 172 12.18 4.23 23.49
CA TRP A 172 10.93 4.86 23.09
C TRP A 172 9.82 4.63 24.13
N SER A 173 9.26 5.74 24.63
CA SER A 173 8.19 5.75 25.65
C SER A 173 6.78 5.62 25.08
N GLY A 174 6.63 5.50 23.76
CA GLY A 174 5.32 5.43 23.11
C GLY A 174 4.59 4.10 23.33
N SER A 175 3.28 4.13 23.06
CA SER A 175 2.42 2.95 23.21
C SER A 175 2.71 1.91 22.14
N ARG A 176 2.83 0.63 22.54
CA ARG A 176 2.99 -0.50 21.60
C ARG A 176 1.67 -0.97 20.98
N VAL A 177 0.53 -0.45 21.45
CA VAL A 177 -0.81 -0.87 21.03
C VAL A 177 -1.45 0.12 20.07
N ILE A 178 -1.23 1.43 20.27
CA ILE A 178 -1.77 2.49 19.42
C ILE A 178 -0.67 3.49 19.17
N LEU A 179 -0.37 3.76 17.90
CA LEU A 179 0.55 4.80 17.49
C LEU A 179 -0.03 6.18 17.79
N THR A 180 0.58 6.90 18.72
CA THR A 180 0.17 8.25 19.14
C THR A 180 1.05 9.36 18.61
N GLU A 181 2.19 9.01 18.03
CA GLU A 181 3.21 9.94 17.58
C GLU A 181 3.43 9.80 16.06
N PRO A 182 3.68 10.90 15.34
CA PRO A 182 3.97 10.84 13.91
C PRO A 182 5.34 10.18 13.68
N LEU A 183 5.33 9.16 12.81
CA LEU A 183 6.54 8.49 12.35
C LEU A 183 7.24 9.28 11.24
N GLY A 184 8.56 9.19 11.19
CA GLY A 184 9.38 9.62 10.06
C GLY A 184 9.31 8.61 8.91
N GLU A 185 10.10 8.82 7.86
CA GLU A 185 10.09 7.98 6.66
C GLU A 185 10.43 6.51 6.95
N GLY A 186 11.33 6.26 7.91
CA GLY A 186 11.71 4.90 8.29
C GLY A 186 10.66 4.18 9.13
N GLY A 187 9.80 4.91 9.84
CA GLY A 187 8.90 4.35 10.84
C GLY A 187 9.60 3.40 11.81
N PHE A 188 9.05 2.20 12.00
CA PHE A 188 9.78 1.13 12.68
C PHE A 188 10.69 0.43 11.69
N TYR A 189 11.96 0.27 12.05
CA TYR A 189 12.94 -0.31 11.14
C TYR A 189 14.00 -1.16 11.84
N LEU A 190 14.58 -2.11 11.10
CA LEU A 190 15.70 -2.94 11.53
C LEU A 190 16.92 -2.66 10.67
N PRO A 191 18.00 -2.08 11.23
CA PRO A 191 19.25 -1.93 10.49
C PRO A 191 19.90 -3.29 10.26
N MET A 192 20.52 -3.46 9.11
CA MET A 192 21.27 -4.68 8.79
C MET A 192 22.72 -4.54 9.25
N LEU A 193 23.27 -5.60 9.86
CA LEU A 193 24.64 -5.65 10.34
C LEU A 193 25.46 -6.65 9.52
N ASN A 194 26.72 -6.31 9.26
CA ASN A 194 27.67 -7.22 8.63
C ASN A 194 28.26 -8.23 9.65
N SER A 195 29.12 -9.13 9.17
CA SER A 195 29.81 -10.13 10.00
C SER A 195 30.63 -9.54 11.15
N ASN A 196 30.99 -8.27 11.07
CA ASN A 196 31.78 -7.55 12.07
C ASN A 196 30.90 -6.73 13.03
N GLY A 197 29.57 -6.83 12.91
CA GLY A 197 28.62 -6.07 13.71
C GLY A 197 28.50 -4.58 13.33
N GLN A 198 29.06 -4.17 12.19
CA GLN A 198 28.94 -2.80 11.71
C GLN A 198 27.65 -2.62 10.90
N PRO A 199 26.95 -1.49 11.06
CA PRO A 199 25.76 -1.18 10.26
C PRO A 199 26.10 -1.10 8.77
N VAL A 200 25.34 -1.84 7.98
CA VAL A 200 25.22 -1.64 6.53
C VAL A 200 24.17 -0.55 6.33
N SER A 201 24.32 0.30 5.32
CA SER A 201 23.37 1.36 4.96
C SER A 201 22.06 0.82 4.35
N ILE A 202 21.54 -0.26 4.92
CA ILE A 202 20.30 -0.92 4.54
C ILE A 202 19.50 -1.20 5.82
N GLY A 203 18.24 -0.74 5.83
CA GLY A 203 17.29 -1.04 6.88
C GLY A 203 16.01 -1.65 6.30
N PHE A 204 15.42 -2.58 7.05
CA PHE A 204 14.11 -3.15 6.72
C PHE A 204 13.01 -2.29 7.35
N ILE A 205 12.02 -1.90 6.56
CA ILE A 205 10.86 -1.11 6.99
C ILE A 205 9.55 -1.81 6.60
N LEU A 206 8.41 -1.31 7.06
CA LEU A 206 7.11 -1.94 6.80
C LEU A 206 6.84 -2.09 5.29
N SER A 207 7.24 -1.12 4.46
CA SER A 207 7.03 -1.18 3.01
C SER A 207 7.80 -2.34 2.35
N CYS A 208 8.87 -2.84 2.97
CA CYS A 208 9.61 -4.00 2.49
C CYS A 208 8.87 -5.32 2.71
N SER A 209 7.78 -5.37 3.48
CA SER A 209 7.06 -6.61 3.80
C SER A 209 6.12 -7.12 2.70
N ALA A 210 5.94 -6.34 1.62
CA ALA A 210 4.89 -6.52 0.62
C ALA A 210 3.45 -6.59 1.18
N LEU A 211 3.24 -6.14 2.42
CA LEU A 211 1.93 -6.10 3.05
C LEU A 211 0.91 -5.33 2.19
N GLN A 212 1.33 -4.21 1.61
CA GLN A 212 0.49 -3.41 0.72
C GLN A 212 -0.03 -4.23 -0.48
N SER A 213 0.86 -4.93 -1.20
CA SER A 213 0.47 -5.76 -2.34
C SER A 213 -0.42 -6.93 -1.92
N MET A 214 -0.07 -7.64 -0.83
CA MET A 214 -0.88 -8.76 -0.33
C MET A 214 -2.30 -8.33 -0.01
N ILE A 215 -2.45 -7.24 0.74
CA ILE A 215 -3.75 -6.74 1.20
C ILE A 215 -4.60 -6.18 0.03
N VAL A 216 -3.99 -5.66 -1.04
CA VAL A 216 -4.71 -5.31 -2.28
C VAL A 216 -5.39 -6.55 -2.88
N PHE A 217 -4.65 -7.66 -3.00
CA PHE A 217 -5.22 -8.93 -3.47
C PHE A 217 -6.24 -9.51 -2.50
N VAL A 218 -6.00 -9.44 -1.19
CA VAL A 218 -6.98 -9.87 -0.17
C VAL A 218 -8.29 -9.10 -0.33
N GLY A 219 -8.23 -7.77 -0.39
CA GLY A 219 -9.42 -6.94 -0.53
C GLY A 219 -10.19 -7.25 -1.80
N ALA A 220 -9.50 -7.30 -2.94
CA ALA A 220 -10.10 -7.62 -4.24
C ALA A 220 -10.82 -8.99 -4.26
N ILE A 221 -10.23 -10.03 -3.65
CA ILE A 221 -10.79 -11.38 -3.62
C ILE A 221 -11.93 -11.50 -2.60
N VAL A 222 -11.75 -10.93 -1.40
CA VAL A 222 -12.75 -11.00 -0.32
C VAL A 222 -14.04 -10.28 -0.72
N ALA A 223 -13.92 -9.16 -1.43
CA ALA A 223 -15.04 -8.33 -1.87
C ALA A 223 -15.95 -8.96 -2.94
N LEU A 224 -15.56 -10.07 -3.57
CA LEU A 224 -16.39 -10.74 -4.59
C LEU A 224 -17.66 -11.33 -3.94
N SER A 225 -18.83 -10.73 -4.14
CA SER A 225 -20.10 -11.24 -3.57
C SER A 225 -20.51 -12.60 -4.14
N ASP A 226 -20.21 -12.82 -5.42
CA ASP A 226 -20.78 -13.92 -6.21
C ASP A 226 -19.94 -15.20 -6.18
N VAL A 227 -18.86 -15.21 -5.38
CA VAL A 227 -17.88 -16.31 -5.33
C VAL A 227 -17.92 -17.01 -3.97
N SER A 228 -17.96 -18.35 -4.00
CA SER A 228 -17.94 -19.17 -2.78
C SER A 228 -16.63 -19.01 -1.99
N TRP A 229 -16.72 -19.10 -0.66
CA TRP A 229 -15.55 -18.93 0.22
C TRP A 229 -14.42 -19.94 -0.06
N LYS A 230 -14.75 -21.14 -0.55
CA LYS A 230 -13.76 -22.14 -0.97
C LYS A 230 -12.89 -21.66 -2.14
N ARG A 231 -13.49 -21.00 -3.13
CA ARG A 231 -12.75 -20.44 -4.29
C ARG A 231 -11.92 -19.23 -3.86
N LYS A 232 -12.48 -18.35 -3.01
CA LYS A 232 -11.74 -17.23 -2.42
C LYS A 232 -10.51 -17.69 -1.65
N ALA A 233 -10.68 -18.65 -0.74
CA ALA A 233 -9.59 -19.20 0.06
C ALA A 233 -8.49 -19.83 -0.82
N ARG A 234 -8.86 -20.56 -1.88
CA ARG A 234 -7.88 -21.09 -2.86
C ARG A 234 -7.11 -19.97 -3.54
N GLY A 235 -7.79 -18.91 -3.98
CA GLY A 235 -7.14 -17.74 -4.58
C GLY A 235 -6.17 -17.06 -3.63
N LEU A 236 -6.58 -16.84 -2.37
CA LEU A 236 -5.74 -16.23 -1.33
C LEU A 236 -4.53 -17.10 -0.98
N PHE A 237 -4.71 -18.41 -0.87
CA PHE A 237 -3.63 -19.36 -0.56
C PHE A 237 -2.58 -19.44 -1.67
N ILE A 238 -2.93 -19.07 -2.89
CA ILE A 238 -1.98 -18.96 -4.00
C ILE A 238 -1.35 -17.56 -4.00
N ALA A 239 -2.16 -16.51 -3.98
CA ALA A 239 -1.70 -15.13 -4.16
C ALA A 239 -0.82 -14.65 -3.00
N VAL A 240 -1.26 -14.80 -1.75
CA VAL A 240 -0.56 -14.23 -0.59
C VAL A 240 0.84 -14.84 -0.40
N PRO A 241 1.01 -16.18 -0.37
CA PRO A 241 2.35 -16.76 -0.26
C PRO A 241 3.23 -16.46 -1.47
N THR A 242 2.68 -16.41 -2.68
CA THR A 242 3.44 -16.08 -3.89
C THR A 242 4.01 -14.67 -3.81
N ILE A 243 3.18 -13.68 -3.47
CA ILE A 243 3.62 -12.28 -3.28
C ILE A 243 4.70 -12.21 -2.20
N PHE A 244 4.49 -12.89 -1.09
CA PHE A 244 5.42 -12.89 0.04
C PHE A 244 6.80 -13.46 -0.34
N VAL A 245 6.84 -14.62 -1.01
CA VAL A 245 8.09 -15.25 -1.45
C VAL A 245 8.81 -14.40 -2.50
N LEU A 246 8.08 -13.88 -3.49
CA LEU A 246 8.66 -13.01 -4.52
C LEU A 246 9.24 -11.73 -3.92
N ASN A 247 8.57 -11.17 -2.92
CA ASN A 247 9.05 -10.00 -2.20
C ASN A 247 10.32 -10.30 -1.38
N ALA A 248 10.33 -11.41 -0.64
CA ALA A 248 11.53 -11.85 0.08
C ALA A 248 12.72 -12.04 -0.87
N PHE A 249 12.49 -12.67 -2.02
CA PHE A 249 13.51 -12.84 -3.06
C PHE A 249 13.98 -11.51 -3.64
N ARG A 250 13.06 -10.56 -3.90
CA ARG A 250 13.39 -9.20 -4.37
C ARG A 250 14.23 -8.44 -3.36
N ASN A 251 13.89 -8.50 -2.08
CA ASN A 251 14.65 -7.85 -1.01
C ASN A 251 16.04 -8.46 -0.89
N ALA A 252 16.15 -9.79 -0.83
CA ALA A 252 17.44 -10.48 -0.77
C ALA A 252 18.30 -10.18 -2.01
N GLY A 253 17.69 -10.19 -3.20
CA GLY A 253 18.40 -9.85 -4.44
C GLY A 253 18.96 -8.43 -4.46
N ILE A 254 18.21 -7.43 -3.97
CA ILE A 254 18.69 -6.04 -3.89
C ILE A 254 19.86 -5.93 -2.91
N VAL A 255 19.76 -6.57 -1.74
CA VAL A 255 20.83 -6.57 -0.75
C VAL A 255 22.07 -7.29 -1.28
N TRP A 256 21.89 -8.46 -1.92
CA TRP A 256 22.97 -9.23 -2.55
C TRP A 256 23.70 -8.40 -3.61
N LEU A 257 22.95 -7.69 -4.45
CA LEU A 257 23.52 -6.79 -5.47
C LEU A 257 24.30 -5.64 -4.82
N HIS A 258 23.76 -5.02 -3.77
CA HIS A 258 24.43 -3.93 -3.06
C HIS A 258 25.78 -4.35 -2.47
N VAL A 259 25.85 -5.52 -1.84
CA VAL A 259 27.09 -6.00 -1.22
C VAL A 259 28.08 -6.54 -2.26
N SER A 260 27.60 -7.24 -3.30
CA SER A 260 28.49 -7.87 -4.28
C SER A 260 29.15 -6.87 -5.25
N TYR A 261 28.53 -5.70 -5.44
CA TYR A 261 28.94 -4.72 -6.45
C TYR A 261 29.07 -3.30 -5.87
N THR A 262 29.81 -3.16 -4.78
CA THR A 262 30.00 -1.88 -4.07
C THR A 262 30.59 -0.75 -4.93
N ASP A 263 31.48 -1.08 -5.87
CA ASP A 263 32.13 -0.09 -6.75
C ASP A 263 31.40 0.12 -8.08
N TRP A 264 30.26 -0.55 -8.30
CA TRP A 264 29.55 -0.45 -9.57
C TRP A 264 28.76 0.85 -9.63
N ARG A 265 29.09 1.65 -10.64
CA ARG A 265 28.42 2.91 -10.94
C ARG A 265 28.08 2.95 -12.42
N TRP A 266 26.82 3.20 -12.73
CA TRP A 266 26.36 3.36 -14.10
C TRP A 266 25.49 4.60 -14.21
N LEU A 267 25.87 5.54 -15.09
CA LEU A 267 25.22 6.84 -15.23
C LEU A 267 25.09 7.64 -13.91
N GLY A 268 26.00 7.42 -12.96
CA GLY A 268 25.98 8.09 -11.65
C GLY A 268 25.10 7.41 -10.60
N LEU A 269 24.39 6.33 -10.94
CA LEU A 269 23.60 5.53 -10.00
C LEU A 269 24.45 4.40 -9.42
N ASP A 270 24.34 4.18 -8.11
CA ASP A 270 24.95 3.04 -7.44
C ASP A 270 24.12 1.75 -7.71
N ILE A 271 24.71 0.57 -7.58
CA ILE A 271 24.03 -0.71 -7.91
C ILE A 271 22.74 -0.91 -7.12
N PHE A 272 22.66 -0.39 -5.88
CA PHE A 272 21.46 -0.45 -5.06
C PHE A 272 20.33 0.36 -5.68
N GLU A 273 20.61 1.59 -6.12
CA GLU A 273 19.63 2.46 -6.77
C GLU A 273 19.18 1.87 -8.10
N PHE A 274 20.11 1.35 -8.90
CA PHE A 274 19.78 0.68 -10.15
C PHE A 274 18.90 -0.57 -9.92
N ALA A 275 19.27 -1.40 -8.94
CA ALA A 275 18.51 -2.60 -8.60
C ALA A 275 17.11 -2.27 -8.07
N HIS A 276 17.01 -1.28 -7.19
CA HIS A 276 15.76 -0.90 -6.54
C HIS A 276 14.80 -0.17 -7.51
N SER A 277 15.34 0.72 -8.35
CA SER A 277 14.56 1.59 -9.22
C SER A 277 14.28 1.01 -10.60
N TYR A 278 15.11 0.08 -11.11
CA TYR A 278 14.94 -0.50 -12.45
C TYR A 278 14.78 -2.02 -12.43
N ALA A 279 15.79 -2.75 -11.98
CA ALA A 279 15.80 -4.22 -12.10
C ALA A 279 14.63 -4.86 -11.34
N ALA A 280 14.38 -4.41 -10.11
CA ALA A 280 13.27 -4.88 -9.30
C ALA A 280 11.90 -4.50 -9.89
N LYS A 281 11.78 -3.32 -10.53
CA LYS A 281 10.52 -2.90 -11.18
C LYS A 281 10.22 -3.80 -12.39
N VAL A 282 11.22 -4.14 -13.21
CA VAL A 282 11.07 -5.03 -14.37
C VAL A 282 10.74 -6.47 -13.93
N ALA A 283 11.47 -7.01 -12.95
CA ALA A 283 11.22 -8.35 -12.42
C ALA A 283 9.82 -8.43 -11.77
N SER A 284 9.43 -7.42 -11.00
CA SER A 284 8.11 -7.31 -10.41
C SER A 284 7.01 -7.22 -11.48
N LEU A 285 7.20 -6.44 -12.54
CA LEU A 285 6.25 -6.36 -13.66
C LEU A 285 6.03 -7.73 -14.32
N GLY A 286 7.12 -8.48 -14.57
CA GLY A 286 7.04 -9.84 -15.10
C GLY A 286 6.29 -10.79 -14.18
N ALA A 287 6.59 -10.74 -12.87
CA ALA A 287 5.91 -11.56 -11.88
C ALA A 287 4.41 -11.21 -11.75
N MET A 288 4.07 -9.92 -11.78
CA MET A 288 2.70 -9.43 -11.78
C MET A 288 1.93 -9.91 -13.02
N PHE A 289 2.56 -9.94 -14.19
CA PHE A 289 1.94 -10.46 -15.41
C PHE A 289 1.61 -11.95 -15.29
N LEU A 290 2.54 -12.78 -14.81
CA LEU A 290 2.31 -14.21 -14.60
C LEU A 290 1.23 -14.46 -13.54
N MET A 291 1.25 -13.68 -12.45
CA MET A 291 0.20 -13.72 -11.44
C MET A 291 -1.16 -13.32 -12.01
N ALA A 292 -1.23 -12.29 -12.85
CA ALA A 292 -2.48 -11.89 -13.50
C ALA A 292 -3.05 -13.02 -14.36
N LEU A 293 -2.21 -13.72 -15.14
CA LEU A 293 -2.64 -14.89 -15.93
C LEU A 293 -3.20 -16.00 -15.03
N ALA A 294 -2.51 -16.32 -13.92
CA ALA A 294 -2.96 -17.31 -12.97
C ALA A 294 -4.28 -16.91 -12.28
N LEU A 295 -4.40 -15.64 -11.86
CA LEU A 295 -5.59 -15.10 -11.21
C LEU A 295 -6.79 -15.04 -12.16
N PHE A 296 -6.61 -14.67 -13.42
CA PHE A 296 -7.69 -14.64 -14.40
C PHE A 296 -8.21 -16.04 -14.73
N GLY A 297 -7.35 -17.07 -14.68
CA GLY A 297 -7.78 -18.46 -14.78
C GLY A 297 -8.56 -18.95 -13.55
N LEU A 298 -8.25 -18.46 -12.35
CA LEU A 298 -8.85 -18.91 -11.09
C LEU A 298 -10.14 -18.13 -10.71
N LEU A 299 -10.16 -16.83 -10.99
CA LEU A 299 -11.19 -15.87 -10.62
C LEU A 299 -11.49 -14.93 -11.81
N PRO A 300 -12.12 -15.44 -12.89
CA PRO A 300 -12.52 -14.62 -14.03
C PRO A 300 -13.49 -13.48 -13.64
N GLU A 301 -14.23 -13.63 -12.54
CA GLU A 301 -15.11 -12.61 -12.00
C GLU A 301 -14.36 -11.32 -11.61
N LEU A 302 -13.12 -11.46 -11.10
CA LEU A 302 -12.25 -10.33 -10.78
C LEU A 302 -11.92 -9.54 -12.05
N HIS A 303 -11.54 -10.24 -13.11
CA HIS A 303 -11.24 -9.63 -14.41
C HIS A 303 -12.46 -8.89 -14.98
N ALA A 304 -13.65 -9.50 -14.90
CA ALA A 304 -14.88 -8.89 -15.38
C ALA A 304 -15.19 -7.57 -14.66
N HIS A 305 -15.02 -7.50 -13.34
CA HIS A 305 -15.21 -6.26 -12.60
C HIS A 305 -14.17 -5.19 -12.97
N VAL A 306 -12.90 -5.58 -13.10
CA VAL A 306 -11.82 -4.66 -13.53
C VAL A 306 -12.11 -4.07 -14.90
N MET A 307 -12.49 -4.90 -15.89
CA MET A 307 -12.81 -4.43 -17.23
C MET A 307 -14.02 -3.48 -17.25
N ARG A 308 -15.08 -3.80 -16.49
CA ARG A 308 -16.26 -2.92 -16.37
C ARG A 308 -15.92 -1.56 -15.77
N ILE A 309 -14.96 -1.48 -14.85
CA ILE A 309 -14.53 -0.20 -14.26
C ILE A 309 -13.85 0.68 -15.29
N LEU A 310 -13.00 0.10 -16.14
CA LEU A 310 -12.33 0.84 -17.22
C LEU A 310 -13.34 1.42 -18.23
N GLU A 311 -14.49 0.78 -18.38
CA GLU A 311 -15.57 1.22 -19.25
C GLU A 311 -16.51 2.26 -18.59
N LEU A 312 -16.47 2.44 -17.26
CA LEU A 312 -17.36 3.37 -16.53
C LEU A 312 -17.35 4.81 -17.08
N PRO A 313 -16.21 5.43 -17.43
CA PRO A 313 -16.18 6.79 -17.98
C PRO A 313 -16.86 6.89 -19.36
N PHE A 314 -16.92 5.79 -20.09
CA PHE A 314 -17.39 5.72 -21.48
C PHE A 314 -18.80 5.17 -21.62
N ARG A 315 -19.40 4.68 -20.52
CA ARG A 315 -20.75 4.11 -20.54
C ARG A 315 -21.75 5.22 -20.84
N ARG A 316 -22.22 5.26 -22.09
CA ARG A 316 -23.40 6.04 -22.46
C ARG A 316 -24.54 5.56 -21.57
N LYS A 317 -25.32 6.52 -21.07
CA LYS A 317 -26.64 6.23 -20.49
C LYS A 317 -27.43 5.54 -21.59
N ASP A 318 -27.48 4.22 -21.57
CA ASP A 318 -28.53 3.53 -22.30
C ASP A 318 -29.82 3.99 -21.64
N SER A 319 -30.55 4.82 -22.39
CA SER A 319 -31.88 5.27 -22.03
C SER A 319 -32.70 4.04 -21.64
N PRO A 320 -33.44 4.03 -20.52
CA PRO A 320 -34.47 3.04 -20.32
C PRO A 320 -35.53 3.32 -21.39
N GLY A 321 -35.52 2.53 -22.46
CA GLY A 321 -36.34 2.77 -23.65
C GLY A 321 -36.68 1.47 -24.35
N SER A 322 -37.58 0.69 -23.75
CA SER A 322 -38.92 0.36 -24.29
C SER A 322 -39.55 -0.74 -23.45
#